data_AF-A0A662G0T9-F1
#
_entry.id   AF-A0A662G0T9-F1
#
_cell.length_a   1.000
_cell.length_b   1.000
_cell.length_c   1.000
_cell.angle_alpha   90.00
_cell.angle_beta   90.00
_cell.angle_gamma   90.00
#
_symmetry.space_group_name_H-M   'P 1'
#
loop_
_entity.id
_entity.type
_entity.pdbx_description
1 polymer ?
#
loop_
_entity_poly.entity_id
_entity_poly.type
_entity_poly.pdbx_seq_one_letter_code
_entity_poly.pdbx_strand_id
1 'polypeptide(L)'
;MSVRRKKKSRSYRGTRSCGWGRVGQHRRRGRKAGRGRAGYHKHKWTWVVKYAPDWFGKRGFTRHPSITPKYRTINVGEIEEQIDIWLSKGLVSKTTEGLIEVDL
;
A
#
# COMPACT_ATOMS: atom_id res chain seq x y z
N MET A 1 20.41 -18.05 8.41
CA MET A 1 20.44 -17.92 9.88
C MET A 1 19.50 -16.77 10.27
N SER A 2 18.35 -17.01 10.91
CA SER A 2 17.42 -15.93 11.29
C SER A 2 17.90 -15.29 12.60
N VAL A 3 18.28 -14.01 12.56
CA VAL A 3 18.69 -13.26 13.75
C VAL A 3 17.48 -13.02 14.64
N ARG A 4 17.26 -13.92 15.61
CA ARG A 4 16.19 -13.79 16.60
C ARG A 4 16.60 -12.79 17.69
N ARG A 5 16.37 -11.50 17.44
CA ARG A 5 16.61 -10.45 18.44
C ARG A 5 15.60 -10.54 19.59
N LYS A 6 16.10 -10.43 20.83
CA LYS A 6 15.24 -10.39 22.02
C LYS A 6 14.34 -9.14 22.00
N LYS A 7 13.12 -9.25 22.51
CA LYS A 7 12.17 -8.11 22.63
C LYS A 7 12.74 -7.05 23.57
N LYS A 8 12.52 -5.77 23.23
CA LYS A 8 12.89 -4.60 24.07
C LYS A 8 12.31 -4.64 25.48
N SER A 9 11.19 -5.35 25.69
CA SER A 9 10.62 -5.55 27.02
C SER A 9 11.55 -6.29 27.98
N ARG A 10 12.47 -7.12 27.47
CA ARG A 10 13.46 -7.82 28.31
C ARG A 10 14.52 -6.88 28.86
N SER A 11 14.98 -5.91 28.06
CA SER A 11 15.95 -4.90 28.51
C SER A 11 15.32 -3.85 29.42
N TYR A 12 14.01 -3.66 29.39
CA TYR A 12 13.31 -2.72 30.28
C TYR A 12 12.92 -3.29 31.65
N ARG A 13 13.16 -4.58 31.93
CA ARG A 13 12.97 -5.14 33.28
C ARG A 13 13.91 -4.44 34.26
N GLY A 14 13.41 -4.06 35.43
CA GLY A 14 14.14 -3.23 36.40
C GLY A 14 14.01 -1.73 36.18
N THR A 15 13.45 -1.27 35.05
CA THR A 15 13.10 0.15 34.87
C THR A 15 11.71 0.44 35.44
N ARG A 16 11.54 1.60 36.06
CA ARG A 16 10.29 1.97 36.77
C ARG A 16 9.07 2.17 35.87
N SER A 17 9.25 2.63 34.62
CA SER A 17 8.13 3.04 33.73
C SER A 17 8.12 2.36 32.36
N CYS A 18 9.06 1.46 32.09
CA CYS A 18 9.19 0.78 30.79
C CYS A 18 9.21 1.74 29.58
N GLY A 19 9.73 2.97 29.75
CA GLY A 19 9.86 3.97 28.69
C GLY A 19 8.65 4.91 28.49
N TRP A 20 7.64 4.86 29.35
CA TRP A 20 6.43 5.68 29.19
C TRP A 20 6.42 7.02 29.96
N GLY A 21 7.50 7.33 30.67
CA GLY A 21 7.63 8.53 31.49
C GLY A 21 6.90 8.42 32.84
N ARG A 22 7.16 9.37 33.75
CA ARG A 22 6.61 9.32 35.13
C ARG A 22 5.23 9.97 35.28
N VAL A 23 4.96 11.06 34.55
CA VAL A 23 3.75 11.88 34.76
C VAL A 23 2.57 11.45 33.88
N GLY A 24 2.78 11.41 32.55
CA GLY A 24 1.72 11.11 31.59
C GLY A 24 1.23 9.66 31.61
N GLN A 25 2.14 8.71 31.92
CA GLN A 25 1.94 7.26 32.04
C GLN A 25 1.28 6.57 30.83
N HIS A 26 1.39 5.25 30.72
CA HIS A 26 0.70 4.50 29.65
C HIS A 26 -0.74 4.14 30.03
N ARG A 27 -1.61 5.15 30.04
CA ARG A 27 -3.05 4.95 30.20
C ARG A 27 -3.70 4.48 28.90
N ARG A 28 -4.93 3.95 29.00
CA ARG A 28 -5.70 3.33 27.91
C ARG A 28 -6.14 4.36 26.84
N ARG A 29 -7.45 4.51 26.60
CA ARG A 29 -7.98 5.33 25.50
C ARG A 29 -7.93 6.83 25.79
N GLY A 30 -8.06 7.22 27.06
CA GLY A 30 -8.06 8.64 27.48
C GLY A 30 -6.78 9.36 27.08
N ARG A 31 -5.61 8.72 27.26
CA ARG A 31 -4.32 9.31 26.83
C ARG A 31 -4.21 9.52 25.32
N LYS A 32 -4.92 8.73 24.52
CA LYS A 32 -4.96 8.85 23.05
C LYS A 32 -6.09 9.78 22.57
N ALA A 33 -6.83 10.39 23.50
CA ALA A 33 -7.99 11.23 23.26
C ALA A 33 -9.02 10.54 22.33
N GLY A 34 -9.40 9.30 22.67
CA GLY A 34 -10.43 8.52 21.97
C GLY A 34 -9.93 7.22 21.34
N ARG A 35 -10.86 6.43 20.77
CA ARG A 35 -10.57 5.21 20.01
C ARG A 35 -10.59 5.51 18.51
N GLY A 36 -9.60 5.00 17.78
CA GLY A 36 -9.59 5.09 16.32
C GLY A 36 -9.54 6.54 15.83
N ARG A 37 -10.37 6.84 14.83
CA ARG A 37 -10.44 8.12 14.11
C ARG A 37 -11.31 9.18 14.83
N ALA A 38 -11.54 9.00 16.13
CA ALA A 38 -12.29 9.96 16.94
C ALA A 38 -11.53 11.29 17.06
N GLY A 39 -12.28 12.40 16.98
CA GLY A 39 -11.74 13.76 17.11
C GLY A 39 -11.19 14.36 15.82
N TYR A 40 -11.33 13.69 14.69
CA TYR A 40 -10.76 14.15 13.42
C TYR A 40 -11.41 15.43 12.91
N HIS A 41 -12.68 15.72 13.24
CA HIS A 41 -13.32 17.03 13.05
C HIS A 41 -13.30 17.93 14.32
N LYS A 42 -12.51 17.58 15.33
CA LYS A 42 -12.47 18.30 16.63
C LYS A 42 -11.01 18.47 17.10
N HIS A 43 -10.64 17.89 18.24
CA HIS A 43 -9.32 18.05 18.88
C HIS A 43 -8.14 17.40 18.14
N LYS A 44 -8.38 16.67 17.04
CA LYS A 44 -7.34 16.14 16.13
C LYS A 44 -7.40 16.77 14.74
N TRP A 45 -8.15 17.87 14.58
CA TRP A 45 -8.31 18.53 13.28
C TRP A 45 -6.98 18.98 12.67
N THR A 46 -6.04 19.45 13.49
CA THR A 46 -4.68 19.83 13.04
C THR A 46 -3.94 18.69 12.35
N TRP A 47 -4.09 17.45 12.82
CA TRP A 47 -3.50 16.28 12.18
C TRP A 47 -4.16 16.00 10.81
N VAL A 48 -5.47 16.14 10.73
CA VAL A 48 -6.22 15.90 9.49
C VAL A 48 -5.83 16.92 8.44
N VAL A 49 -5.83 18.22 8.77
CA VAL A 49 -5.43 19.27 7.82
C VAL A 49 -4.02 19.06 7.30
N LYS A 50 -3.09 18.63 8.15
CA LYS A 50 -1.68 18.47 7.77
C LYS A 50 -1.39 17.19 6.98
N TYR A 51 -1.98 16.06 7.37
CA TYR A 51 -1.58 14.74 6.88
C TYR A 51 -2.68 14.03 6.08
N ALA A 52 -3.93 14.47 6.17
CA ALA A 52 -5.06 13.86 5.50
C ALA A 52 -6.11 14.93 5.10
N PRO A 53 -5.74 15.90 4.24
CA PRO A 53 -6.63 17.01 3.89
C PRO A 53 -7.92 16.53 3.21
N ASP A 54 -7.82 15.45 2.43
CA ASP A 54 -8.93 14.85 1.68
C ASP A 54 -9.72 13.80 2.47
N TRP A 55 -9.54 13.78 3.79
CA TRP A 55 -10.18 12.78 4.64
C TRP A 55 -11.70 12.91 4.70
N PHE A 56 -12.18 14.15 4.62
CA PHE A 56 -13.59 14.48 4.67
C PHE A 56 -14.04 15.14 3.37
N GLY A 57 -15.29 14.87 3.01
CA GLY A 57 -15.88 15.30 1.76
C GLY A 57 -16.16 14.12 0.82
N LYS A 58 -16.89 14.42 -0.25
CA LYS A 58 -17.12 13.50 -1.37
C LYS A 58 -16.70 14.25 -2.64
N ARG A 59 -16.05 13.56 -3.57
CA ARG A 59 -15.65 14.13 -4.88
C ARG A 59 -16.04 13.16 -5.98
N GLY A 60 -16.66 13.67 -7.04
CA GLY A 60 -17.08 12.90 -8.21
C GLY A 60 -18.25 11.94 -7.94
N PHE A 61 -18.42 10.99 -8.86
CA PHE A 61 -19.45 9.94 -8.81
C PHE A 61 -18.84 8.60 -9.24
N THR A 62 -19.43 7.49 -8.78
CA THR A 62 -18.97 6.14 -9.13
C THR A 62 -19.87 5.55 -10.22
N ARG A 63 -19.28 5.14 -11.35
CA ARG A 63 -19.99 4.45 -12.43
C ARG A 63 -20.26 2.99 -12.05
N HIS A 64 -21.36 2.42 -12.55
CA HIS A 64 -21.67 1.02 -12.33
C HIS A 64 -20.60 0.11 -12.95
N PRO A 65 -20.14 -0.96 -12.26
CA PRO A 65 -19.04 -1.81 -12.75
C PRO A 65 -19.29 -2.40 -14.14
N SER A 66 -20.54 -2.76 -14.48
CA SER A 66 -20.88 -3.33 -15.80
C SER A 66 -20.61 -2.39 -16.98
N ILE A 67 -20.50 -1.08 -16.74
CA ILE A 67 -20.27 -0.06 -17.79
C ILE A 67 -18.78 0.30 -17.87
N THR A 68 -17.95 -0.20 -16.95
CA THR A 68 -16.53 0.16 -16.86
C THR A 68 -15.66 -0.97 -17.42
N PRO A 69 -15.33 -0.97 -18.73
CA PRO A 69 -14.45 -1.98 -19.31
C PRO A 69 -13.04 -1.86 -18.70
N LYS A 70 -12.43 -3.00 -18.39
CA LYS A 70 -11.01 -3.09 -18.05
C LYS A 70 -10.25 -3.52 -19.30
N TYR A 71 -9.47 -2.60 -19.86
CA TYR A 71 -8.62 -2.89 -21.01
C TYR A 71 -7.38 -3.66 -20.55
N ARG A 72 -7.00 -4.69 -21.31
CA ARG A 72 -5.69 -5.34 -21.19
C ARG A 72 -4.75 -4.57 -22.11
N THR A 73 -3.72 -3.96 -21.54
CA THR A 73 -2.74 -3.15 -22.28
C THR A 73 -1.36 -3.73 -22.03
N ILE A 74 -0.50 -3.67 -23.04
CA ILE A 74 0.89 -4.10 -22.96
C ILE A 74 1.78 -2.98 -23.51
N ASN A 75 2.94 -2.77 -22.89
CA ASN A 75 3.92 -1.80 -23.38
C ASN A 75 4.79 -2.43 -24.47
N VAL A 76 5.27 -1.61 -25.41
CA VAL A 76 6.14 -2.09 -26.51
C VAL A 76 7.46 -2.69 -25.99
N GLY A 77 8.06 -2.10 -24.96
CA GLY A 77 9.27 -2.66 -24.35
C GLY A 77 9.03 -4.00 -23.65
N GLU A 78 7.84 -4.21 -23.07
CA GLU A 78 7.48 -5.51 -22.48
C GLU A 78 7.29 -6.58 -23.57
N ILE A 79 6.83 -6.19 -24.77
CA ILE A 79 6.77 -7.09 -25.92
C ILE A 79 8.20 -7.54 -26.27
N GLU A 80 9.14 -6.61 -26.42
CA GLU A 80 10.53 -6.91 -26.78
C GLU A 80 11.19 -7.92 -25.81
N GLU A 81 11.03 -7.73 -24.51
CA GLU A 81 11.58 -8.64 -23.49
C GLU A 81 10.94 -10.04 -23.49
N GLN A 82 9.68 -10.14 -23.93
CA GLN A 82 8.93 -11.40 -23.89
C GLN A 82 8.96 -12.17 -25.22
N ILE A 83 9.43 -11.56 -26.32
CA ILE A 83 9.47 -12.18 -27.66
C ILE A 83 10.17 -13.54 -27.63
N ASP A 84 11.35 -13.64 -27.00
CA ASP A 84 12.11 -14.90 -26.96
C ASP A 84 11.36 -16.00 -26.20
N ILE A 85 10.68 -15.61 -25.11
CA ILE A 85 9.89 -16.51 -24.29
C ILE A 85 8.65 -16.98 -25.06
N TRP A 86 7.97 -16.08 -25.78
CA TRP A 86 6.80 -16.42 -26.57
C TRP A 86 7.14 -17.28 -27.79
N LEU A 87 8.30 -17.04 -28.42
CA LEU A 87 8.84 -17.89 -29.47
C LEU A 87 9.12 -19.31 -28.95
N SER A 88 9.76 -19.43 -27.78
CA SER A 88 10.04 -20.76 -27.18
C SER A 88 8.76 -21.53 -26.80
N LYS A 89 7.68 -20.81 -26.49
CA LYS A 89 6.36 -21.38 -26.19
C LYS A 89 5.49 -21.60 -27.42
N GLY A 90 5.92 -21.15 -28.60
CA GLY A 90 5.15 -21.26 -29.85
C GLY A 90 3.92 -20.35 -29.93
N LEU A 91 3.89 -19.25 -29.16
CA LEU A 91 2.77 -18.31 -29.10
C LEU A 91 2.81 -17.25 -30.21
N VAL A 92 3.94 -17.13 -30.92
CA VAL A 92 4.24 -16.07 -31.89
C VAL A 92 4.77 -16.73 -33.17
N SER A 93 4.24 -16.33 -34.33
CA SER A 93 4.61 -16.89 -35.63
C SER A 93 5.79 -16.16 -36.26
N LYS A 94 6.57 -16.88 -37.06
CA LYS A 94 7.55 -16.30 -37.99
C LYS A 94 6.95 -16.30 -39.39
N THR A 95 6.88 -15.15 -40.03
CA THR A 95 6.42 -15.03 -41.41
C THR A 95 7.49 -15.54 -42.38
N THR A 96 7.11 -15.86 -43.62
CA THR A 96 7.97 -16.34 -44.71
C THR A 96 9.16 -15.42 -45.03
N GLU A 97 9.11 -14.16 -44.60
CA GLU A 97 10.15 -13.13 -44.80
C GLU A 97 11.10 -12.96 -43.60
N GLY A 98 10.96 -13.76 -42.53
CA GLY A 98 11.84 -13.75 -41.36
C GLY A 98 11.49 -12.75 -40.26
N LEU A 99 10.34 -12.06 -40.39
CA LEU A 99 9.79 -11.17 -39.36
C LEU A 99 9.02 -11.96 -38.28
N ILE A 100 8.99 -11.42 -37.07
CA ILE A 100 8.24 -11.97 -35.92
C ILE A 100 6.89 -11.26 -35.84
N GLU A 101 5.81 -12.03 -35.94
CA GLU A 101 4.43 -11.52 -35.93
C GLU A 101 3.79 -11.77 -34.56
N VAL A 102 3.46 -10.70 -33.85
CA VAL A 102 2.80 -10.75 -32.53
C VAL A 102 1.36 -10.25 -32.68
N ASP A 103 0.39 -11.16 -32.48
CA ASP A 103 -1.04 -10.85 -32.43
C ASP A 103 -1.44 -10.50 -30.96
N LEU A 104 -2.04 -9.31 -30.75
CA LEU A 104 -2.26 -8.69 -29.42
C LEU A 104 -3.74 -8.58 -29.03
#